data_AF-A0A3S1M8H3-F1
#
_entry.id   AF-A0A3S1M8H3-F1
#
_cell.length_a   1.000
_cell.length_b   1.000
_cell.length_c   1.000
_cell.angle_alpha   90.00
_cell.angle_beta   90.00
_cell.angle_gamma   90.00
#
_symmetry.space_group_name_H-M   'P 1'
#
loop_
_entity.id
_entity.type
_entity.pdbx_description
1 polymer ?
#
loop_
_entity_poly.entity_id
_entity_poly.type
_entity_poly.pdbx_seq_one_letter_code
_entity_poly.pdbx_strand_id
1 'polypeptide(L)'
;AAGFDAASAIVHAIYEAAQSRLTAISGARDDLTRTSYPKYPDWQKIAAHRRLLSDGPRDVHFHAIAGQNYTSAGNRMSALLAQIEGAGVDTVYMIQLDTRPLGDLSVVRIVIP
;
A
#
# COMPACT_ATOMS: atom_id res chain seq x y z
N ALA A 1 0.24 -2.74 0.21
CA ALA A 1 0.13 -2.57 -1.25
C ALA A 1 -1.28 -2.91 -1.77
N ALA A 2 -1.74 -2.21 -2.81
CA ALA A 2 -3.01 -2.45 -3.51
C ALA A 2 -2.82 -2.24 -5.02
N GLY A 3 -3.62 -2.92 -5.85
CA GLY A 3 -3.57 -2.79 -7.31
C GLY A 3 -4.62 -3.64 -8.03
N PHE A 4 -4.85 -3.35 -9.32
CA PHE A 4 -5.81 -4.07 -10.17
C PHE A 4 -5.34 -5.46 -10.61
N ASP A 5 -4.04 -5.72 -10.54
CA ASP A 5 -3.43 -7.03 -10.76
C ASP A 5 -2.99 -7.61 -9.41
N ALA A 6 -3.55 -8.77 -9.06
CA ALA A 6 -3.31 -9.41 -7.78
C ALA A 6 -1.85 -9.86 -7.62
N ALA A 7 -1.20 -10.29 -8.71
CA ALA A 7 0.21 -10.69 -8.67
C ALA A 7 1.12 -9.49 -8.34
N SER A 8 0.96 -8.37 -9.06
CA SER A 8 1.69 -7.13 -8.79
C SER A 8 1.44 -6.61 -7.37
N ALA A 9 0.19 -6.63 -6.90
CA ALA A 9 -0.14 -6.19 -5.54
C ALA A 9 0.57 -7.02 -4.46
N ILE A 10 0.62 -8.36 -4.60
CA ILE A 10 1.34 -9.23 -3.66
C ILE A 10 2.84 -8.99 -3.70
N VAL A 11 3.43 -8.87 -4.89
CA VAL A 11 4.86 -8.59 -5.05
C VAL A 11 5.22 -7.27 -4.36
N HIS A 12 4.41 -6.22 -4.56
CA HIS A 12 4.61 -4.94 -3.87
C HIS A 12 4.44 -5.07 -2.35
N ALA A 13 3.48 -5.87 -1.85
CA ALA A 13 3.33 -6.10 -0.41
C ALA A 13 4.58 -6.77 0.20
N ILE A 14 5.19 -7.73 -0.51
CA ILE A 14 6.44 -8.36 -0.10
C ILE A 14 7.59 -7.35 -0.09
N TYR A 15 7.68 -6.51 -1.12
CA TYR A 15 8.70 -5.45 -1.16
C TYR A 15 8.51 -4.42 -0.04
N GLU A 16 7.29 -4.00 0.27
CA GLU A 16 6.99 -3.11 1.40
C GLU A 16 7.42 -3.75 2.74
N ALA A 17 7.15 -5.04 2.93
CA ALA A 17 7.57 -5.77 4.14
C ALA A 17 9.10 -5.85 4.26
N ALA A 18 9.80 -6.11 3.15
CA ALA A 18 11.26 -6.13 3.12
C ALA A 18 11.84 -4.73 3.39
N GLN A 19 11.30 -3.70 2.72
CA GLN A 19 11.70 -2.30 2.90
C GLN A 19 11.50 -1.85 4.34
N SER A 20 10.35 -2.13 4.95
CA SER A 20 10.06 -1.77 6.34
C SER A 20 11.10 -2.35 7.31
N ARG A 21 11.47 -3.63 7.14
CA ARG A 21 12.51 -4.27 7.95
C ARG A 21 13.88 -3.65 7.71
N LEU A 22 14.25 -3.43 6.45
CA LEU A 22 15.55 -2.85 6.11
C LEU A 22 15.68 -1.42 6.66
N THR A 23 14.64 -0.60 6.55
CA THR A 23 14.60 0.75 7.12
C THR A 23 14.79 0.75 8.63
N ALA A 24 14.14 -0.17 9.34
CA ALA A 24 14.30 -0.29 10.79
C ALA A 24 15.71 -0.77 11.20
N ILE A 25 16.31 -1.69 10.43
CA ILE A 25 17.66 -2.20 10.68
C ILE A 25 18.72 -1.12 10.41
N SER A 26 18.58 -0.41 9.28
CA SER A 26 19.54 0.62 8.87
C SER A 26 19.42 1.90 9.70
N GLY A 27 18.26 2.15 10.30
CA GLY A 27 17.97 3.41 10.97
C GLY A 27 17.91 4.60 10.01
N ALA A 28 17.58 4.35 8.72
CA ALA A 28 17.61 5.36 7.66
C ALA A 28 16.51 6.43 7.76
N ARG A 29 15.64 6.35 8.77
CA ARG A 29 14.56 7.30 9.02
C ARG A 29 14.83 8.02 10.34
N ASP A 30 14.77 9.35 10.33
CA ASP A 30 15.00 10.17 11.52
C ASP A 30 14.03 9.83 12.67
N ASP A 31 12.81 9.40 12.33
CA ASP A 31 11.79 8.95 13.27
C ASP A 31 11.89 7.48 13.67
N LEU A 32 12.68 6.67 12.94
CA LEU A 32 12.91 5.25 13.22
C LEU A 32 14.41 5.01 13.40
N THR A 33 14.87 5.29 14.61
CA THR A 33 16.24 4.98 15.03
C THR A 33 16.42 3.46 15.18
N ARG A 34 17.66 2.98 15.14
CA ARG A 34 18.01 1.56 15.32
C ARG A 34 17.45 0.94 16.61
N THR A 35 17.22 1.74 17.65
CA THR A 35 16.58 1.31 18.91
C THR A 35 15.10 0.92 18.73
N SER A 36 14.46 1.37 17.65
CA SER A 36 13.09 1.00 17.24
C SER A 36 13.00 -0.41 16.66
N TYR A 37 14.14 -1.04 16.30
CA TYR A 37 14.21 -2.45 15.98
C TYR A 37 14.68 -3.21 17.23
N PRO A 38 13.75 -3.67 18.09
CA PRO A 38 14.13 -4.17 19.40
C PRO A 38 15.02 -5.39 19.25
N LYS A 39 16.10 -5.41 20.05
CA LYS A 39 17.06 -6.54 20.10
C LYS A 39 16.37 -7.86 20.44
N TYR A 40 15.24 -7.78 21.16
CA TYR A 40 14.36 -8.90 21.48
C TYR A 40 12.99 -8.67 20.86
N PRO A 41 12.44 -9.63 20.10
CA PRO A 41 11.11 -9.51 19.53
C PRO A 41 10.05 -9.36 20.63
N ASP A 42 9.09 -8.45 20.42
CA ASP A 42 7.87 -8.42 21.23
C ASP A 42 6.96 -9.58 20.79
N TRP A 43 7.05 -10.68 21.53
CA TRP A 43 6.29 -11.89 21.25
C TRP A 43 4.77 -11.71 21.39
N GLN A 44 4.32 -10.79 22.25
CA GLN A 44 2.89 -10.50 22.40
C GLN A 44 2.37 -9.78 21.16
N LYS A 45 3.10 -8.77 20.68
CA LYS A 45 2.76 -8.06 19.44
C LYS A 45 2.77 -8.99 18.23
N ILE A 46 3.78 -9.85 18.11
CA ILE A 46 3.85 -10.86 17.04
C ILE A 46 2.67 -11.83 17.12
N ALA A 47 2.33 -12.33 18.32
CA ALA A 47 1.19 -13.22 18.51
C ALA A 47 -0.13 -12.54 18.14
N ALA A 48 -0.32 -11.27 18.50
CA ALA A 48 -1.50 -10.49 18.12
C ALA A 48 -1.64 -10.36 16.59
N HIS A 49 -0.54 -10.07 15.88
CA HIS A 49 -0.56 -9.99 14.41
C HIS A 49 -0.86 -11.35 13.77
N ARG A 50 -0.32 -12.44 14.33
CA ARG A 50 -0.63 -13.81 13.85
C ARG A 50 -2.11 -14.15 14.04
N ARG A 51 -2.72 -13.79 15.17
CA ARG A 51 -4.15 -13.98 15.41
C ARG A 51 -5.00 -13.22 14.40
N LEU A 52 -4.65 -11.98 14.08
CA LEU A 52 -5.36 -11.23 13.03
C LEU A 52 -5.30 -11.93 11.66
N LEU A 53 -4.20 -12.60 11.36
CA LEU A 53 -4.05 -13.36 10.11
C LEU A 53 -4.79 -14.70 10.15
N SER A 54 -4.78 -15.42 11.28
CA SER A 54 -5.43 -16.73 11.41
C SER A 54 -6.94 -16.66 11.63
N ASP A 55 -7.40 -15.64 12.34
CA ASP A 55 -8.79 -15.48 12.77
C ASP A 55 -9.57 -14.55 11.83
N GLY A 56 -8.90 -14.00 10.80
CA GLY A 56 -9.48 -13.15 9.77
C GLY A 56 -10.36 -13.91 8.76
N PRO A 57 -10.88 -13.22 7.73
CA PRO A 57 -11.68 -13.85 6.67
C PRO A 57 -10.95 -15.04 6.04
N ARG A 58 -11.71 -16.10 5.72
CA ARG A 58 -11.20 -17.37 5.20
C ARG A 58 -10.20 -17.20 4.04
N ASP A 59 -9.26 -18.14 3.96
CA ASP A 59 -8.31 -18.26 2.86
C ASP A 59 -9.01 -18.16 1.50
N VAL A 60 -8.50 -17.27 0.64
CA VAL A 60 -8.95 -17.12 -0.75
C VAL A 60 -7.89 -17.76 -1.65
N HIS A 61 -8.32 -18.63 -2.56
CA HIS A 61 -7.42 -19.15 -3.59
C HIS A 61 -6.96 -18.01 -4.49
N PHE A 62 -5.65 -17.84 -4.62
CA PHE A 62 -5.08 -16.77 -5.45
C PHE A 62 -5.63 -16.77 -6.88
N HIS A 63 -5.78 -17.94 -7.50
CA HIS A 63 -6.33 -18.09 -8.85
C HIS A 63 -7.84 -17.77 -8.96
N ALA A 64 -8.55 -17.66 -7.84
CA ALA A 64 -9.95 -17.23 -7.82
C ALA A 64 -10.11 -15.70 -7.85
N ILE A 65 -9.01 -14.95 -7.68
CA ILE A 65 -9.02 -13.49 -7.73
C ILE A 65 -8.95 -13.06 -9.20
N ALA A 66 -10.06 -12.58 -9.73
CA ALA A 66 -10.12 -12.07 -11.10
C ALA A 66 -9.25 -10.81 -11.24
N GLY A 67 -8.25 -10.87 -12.11
CA GLY A 67 -7.47 -9.69 -12.51
C GLY A 67 -8.29 -8.79 -13.42
N GLN A 68 -8.17 -7.47 -13.22
CA GLN A 68 -8.80 -6.49 -14.11
C GLN A 68 -7.77 -5.98 -15.11
N ASN A 69 -7.86 -6.45 -16.36
CA ASN A 69 -6.94 -6.07 -17.43
C ASN A 69 -7.41 -4.80 -18.14
N TYR A 70 -6.87 -3.66 -17.71
CA TYR A 70 -7.10 -2.39 -18.39
C TYR A 70 -5.98 -2.10 -19.39
N THR A 71 -6.37 -1.79 -20.62
CA THR A 71 -5.48 -1.54 -21.78
C THR A 71 -4.89 -0.13 -21.84
N SER A 72 -5.35 0.82 -21.02
CA SER A 72 -4.79 2.17 -20.95
C SER A 72 -4.83 2.76 -19.54
N ALA A 73 -3.96 3.74 -19.25
CA ALA A 73 -3.92 4.43 -17.96
C ALA A 73 -5.19 5.24 -17.68
N GLY A 74 -5.75 5.92 -18.70
CA GLY A 74 -7.02 6.66 -18.57
C GLY A 74 -8.21 5.74 -18.25
N ASN A 75 -8.21 4.53 -18.83
CA ASN A 75 -9.23 3.52 -18.53
C ASN A 75 -9.10 3.01 -17.09
N ARG A 76 -7.86 2.86 -16.56
CA ARG A 76 -7.60 2.48 -15.17
C ARG A 76 -8.09 3.51 -14.17
N MET A 77 -7.78 4.79 -14.40
CA MET A 77 -8.18 5.87 -13.49
C MET A 77 -9.70 6.02 -13.43
N SER A 78 -10.36 6.00 -14.59
CA SER A 78 -11.83 6.10 -14.64
C SER A 78 -12.50 4.93 -13.94
N ALA A 79 -11.98 3.71 -14.12
CA ALA A 79 -12.49 2.53 -13.44
C ALA A 79 -12.23 2.57 -11.91
N LEU A 80 -11.07 3.09 -11.48
CA LEU A 80 -10.78 3.28 -10.06
C LEU A 80 -11.78 4.25 -9.42
N LEU A 81 -12.01 5.40 -10.06
CA LEU A 81 -12.96 6.40 -9.56
C LEU A 81 -14.37 5.83 -9.50
N ALA A 82 -14.81 5.08 -10.51
CA ALA A 82 -16.11 4.42 -10.49
C ALA A 82 -16.25 3.36 -9.37
N GLN A 83 -15.16 2.63 -9.05
CA GLN A 83 -15.16 1.68 -7.92
C GLN A 83 -15.22 2.39 -6.57
N ILE A 84 -14.52 3.53 -6.44
CA ILE A 84 -14.53 4.37 -5.24
C ILE A 84 -15.92 4.97 -5.03
N GLU A 85 -16.52 5.54 -6.08
CA GLU A 85 -17.89 6.06 -6.06
C GLU A 85 -18.90 4.96 -5.69
N GLY A 86 -18.78 3.78 -6.31
CA GLY A 86 -19.62 2.61 -5.99
C GLY A 86 -19.45 2.11 -4.54
N ALA A 87 -18.36 2.46 -3.85
CA ALA A 87 -18.14 2.17 -2.44
C ALA A 87 -18.71 3.26 -1.49
N GLY A 88 -19.40 4.27 -2.02
CA GLY A 88 -20.02 5.36 -1.26
C GLY A 88 -19.10 6.54 -0.98
N VAL A 89 -18.01 6.67 -1.76
CA VAL A 89 -17.08 7.80 -1.65
C VAL A 89 -17.31 8.75 -2.82
N ASP A 90 -18.03 9.83 -2.55
CA ASP A 90 -18.55 10.73 -3.60
C ASP A 90 -17.54 11.79 -4.06
N THR A 91 -16.37 11.89 -3.42
CA THR A 91 -15.40 12.95 -3.71
C THR A 91 -13.96 12.49 -3.52
N VAL A 92 -13.14 12.78 -4.52
CA VAL A 92 -11.68 12.57 -4.50
C VAL A 92 -11.00 13.88 -4.89
N TYR A 93 -10.20 14.44 -3.99
CA TYR A 93 -9.45 15.66 -4.26
C TYR A 93 -8.05 15.33 -4.78
N MET A 94 -7.68 15.88 -5.93
CA MET A 94 -6.32 15.84 -6.47
C MET A 94 -5.69 17.22 -6.36
N ILE A 95 -4.60 17.31 -5.61
CA ILE A 95 -3.84 18.54 -5.40
C ILE A 95 -2.50 18.38 -6.09
N GLN A 96 -2.23 19.18 -7.11
CA GLN A 96 -0.91 19.22 -7.74
C GLN A 96 0.07 19.98 -6.84
N LEU A 97 1.21 19.38 -6.55
CA LEU A 97 2.26 20.01 -5.75
C LEU A 97 3.25 20.72 -6.67
N ASP A 98 3.71 21.91 -6.25
CA ASP A 98 4.80 22.61 -6.92
C ASP A 98 6.11 21.86 -6.66
N THR A 99 6.78 21.46 -7.74
CA THR A 99 7.99 20.64 -7.67
C THR A 99 9.26 21.43 -7.90
N ARG A 100 9.21 22.77 -8.04
CA ARG A 100 10.42 23.57 -8.24
C ARG A 100 11.41 23.42 -7.07
N PRO A 101 12.73 23.31 -7.33
CA PRO A 101 13.38 23.39 -8.65
C PRO A 101 13.43 22.06 -9.43
N LEU A 102 12.87 20.97 -8.91
CA LEU A 102 12.84 19.61 -9.49
C LEU A 102 11.78 19.47 -10.60
N GLY A 103 11.67 20.46 -11.50
CA GLY A 103 10.54 20.67 -12.41
C GLY A 103 10.18 19.55 -13.39
N ASP A 104 11.01 18.51 -13.50
CA ASP A 104 10.74 17.31 -14.32
C ASP A 104 9.89 16.26 -13.58
N LEU A 105 9.61 16.47 -12.29
CA LEU A 105 8.78 15.58 -11.48
C LEU A 105 7.33 16.06 -11.48
N SER A 106 6.39 15.13 -11.67
CA SER A 106 4.96 15.34 -11.43
C SER A 106 4.58 14.73 -10.09
N VAL A 107 4.13 15.56 -9.15
CA VAL A 107 3.73 15.12 -7.81
C VAL A 107 2.31 15.58 -7.52
N VAL A 108 1.49 14.65 -7.04
CA VAL A 108 0.11 14.91 -6.64
C VAL A 108 -0.13 14.40 -5.22
N ARG A 109 -0.94 15.13 -4.46
CA ARG A 109 -1.54 14.66 -3.21
C ARG A 109 -3.00 14.31 -3.48
N ILE A 110 -3.36 13.06 -3.22
CA ILE A 110 -4.74 12.59 -3.28
C ILE A 110 -5.33 12.60 -1.87
N VAL A 111 -6.54 13.15 -1.72
CA VAL A 111 -7.30 13.13 -0.46
C VAL A 111 -8.68 12.53 -0.74
N ILE A 112 -9.01 11.48 0.01
CA ILE A 112 -10.29 10.80 0.01
C ILE A 112 -10.91 10.99 1.41
N PRO A 113 -12.02 11.73 1.57
CA PRO A 113 -12.66 12.00 2.86
C PRO A 113 -13.21 10.77 3.58
#